data_AF-A0A8T7G976-F1
#
_entry.id   AF-A0A8T7G976-F1
#
_cell.length_a   1.000
_cell.length_b   1.000
_cell.length_c   1.000
_cell.angle_alpha   90.00
_cell.angle_beta   90.00
_cell.angle_gamma   90.00
#
_symmetry.space_group_name_H-M   'P 1'
#
loop_
_entity.id
_entity.type
_entity.pdbx_description
1 polymer ?
#
loop_
_entity_poly.entity_id
_entity_poly.type
_entity_poly.pdbx_seq_one_letter_code
_entity_poly.pdbx_strand_id
1 'polypeptide(L)'
;MACLRFCCSYRIIFLSPVKTFVLRLSGRENEISNKDELTWIAGSVVLSDNPPQQLRYWRKKLAVKQADLAKKMSITASVLSDYEKGRRPSPGANFIKRYLQALYDLSQSNEKSRVETQIVPTPVISADAVQLNQT
;
A
#
# COMPACT_ATOMS: atom_id res chain seq x y z
N MET A 1 55.47 -20.70 33.07
CA MET A 1 55.03 -20.99 31.68
C MET A 1 53.53 -20.75 31.60
N ALA A 2 53.10 -19.91 30.63
CA ALA A 2 51.73 -19.58 30.18
C ALA A 2 50.71 -19.14 31.26
N CYS A 3 50.40 -17.85 31.50
CA CYS A 3 49.98 -16.73 30.64
C CYS A 3 48.45 -16.70 30.31
N LEU A 4 47.72 -15.93 31.13
CA LEU A 4 46.67 -14.94 30.83
C LEU A 4 45.30 -15.28 30.16
N ARG A 5 44.28 -14.74 30.84
CA ARG A 5 43.08 -14.02 30.32
C ARG A 5 41.87 -14.83 29.84
N PHE A 6 41.03 -15.19 30.81
CA PHE A 6 39.59 -15.36 30.63
C PHE A 6 38.90 -13.97 30.59
N CYS A 7 38.89 -13.33 29.43
CA CYS A 7 38.13 -12.09 29.16
C CYS A 7 37.35 -12.26 27.85
N CYS A 8 36.08 -12.66 27.94
CA CYS A 8 34.99 -12.42 26.95
C CYS A 8 33.89 -13.48 27.19
N SER A 9 32.61 -13.20 27.10
CA SER A 9 31.89 -11.95 26.99
C SER A 9 30.44 -12.33 27.28
N TYR A 10 29.78 -11.48 28.04
CA TYR A 10 28.36 -11.50 28.32
C TYR A 10 27.55 -11.68 27.04
N ARG A 11 26.81 -12.78 26.91
CA ARG A 11 25.66 -12.81 26.00
C ARG A 11 24.62 -13.80 26.50
N ILE A 12 24.15 -13.54 27.72
CA ILE A 12 22.80 -13.95 28.10
C ILE A 12 21.89 -13.43 26.98
N ILE A 13 21.33 -14.37 26.23
CA ILE A 13 20.29 -14.13 25.23
C ILE A 13 19.05 -13.76 26.04
N PHE A 14 19.02 -12.54 26.57
CA PHE A 14 17.80 -11.89 27.02
C PHE A 14 17.01 -11.59 25.74
N LEU A 15 16.34 -12.62 25.22
CA LEU A 15 15.23 -12.44 24.31
C LEU A 15 14.12 -11.78 25.14
N SER A 16 14.28 -10.47 25.33
CA SER A 16 13.32 -9.64 26.05
C SER A 16 11.93 -9.86 25.44
N PRO A 17 10.88 -10.10 26.26
CA PRO A 17 9.51 -10.23 25.76
C PRO A 17 9.06 -8.95 25.01
N VAL A 18 9.77 -7.84 25.22
CA VAL A 18 9.52 -6.56 24.54
C VAL A 18 9.98 -6.59 23.07
N LYS A 19 11.00 -7.39 22.71
CA LYS A 19 11.45 -7.47 21.30
C LYS A 19 10.43 -8.20 20.43
N THR A 20 9.77 -9.22 20.97
CA THR A 20 8.61 -9.89 20.35
C THR A 20 7.40 -8.97 20.26
N PHE A 21 7.24 -8.08 21.24
CA PHE A 21 6.18 -7.06 21.24
C PHE A 21 6.41 -5.98 20.16
N VAL A 22 7.62 -5.45 20.03
CA VAL A 22 7.98 -4.40 19.06
C VAL A 22 7.86 -4.89 17.60
N LEU A 23 8.23 -6.16 17.32
CA LEU A 23 8.01 -6.79 15.99
C LEU A 23 6.53 -7.09 15.69
N ARG A 24 5.65 -7.10 16.70
CA ARG A 24 4.21 -7.33 16.51
C ARG A 24 3.38 -6.05 16.37
N LEU A 25 3.93 -4.89 16.74
CA LEU A 25 3.25 -3.60 16.61
C LEU A 25 3.38 -2.99 15.20
N SER A 26 4.52 -3.20 14.55
CA SER A 26 4.82 -2.63 13.22
C SER A 26 3.92 -3.17 12.09
N GLY A 27 3.31 -4.35 12.26
CA GLY A 27 2.36 -4.89 11.28
C GLY A 27 0.90 -4.45 11.47
N ARG A 28 0.54 -3.87 12.62
CA ARG A 28 -0.87 -3.61 12.99
C ARG A 28 -1.35 -2.20 12.67
N GLU A 29 -0.43 -1.24 12.57
CA GLU A 29 -0.76 0.18 12.33
C GLU A 29 -1.23 0.44 10.89
N ASN A 30 -0.66 -0.26 9.90
CA ASN A 30 -1.10 -0.13 8.50
C ASN A 30 -2.52 -0.66 8.30
N GLU A 31 -2.92 -1.75 8.97
CA GLU A 31 -4.23 -2.37 8.76
C GLU A 31 -5.42 -1.52 9.24
N ILE A 32 -5.25 -0.74 10.31
CA ILE A 32 -6.32 0.09 10.89
C ILE A 32 -6.54 1.33 10.02
N SER A 33 -5.47 2.03 9.68
CA SER A 33 -5.51 3.17 8.76
C SER A 33 -6.15 2.80 7.41
N ASN A 34 -5.82 1.62 6.87
CA ASN A 34 -6.36 1.14 5.60
C ASN A 34 -7.89 0.89 5.66
N LYS A 35 -8.41 0.47 6.82
CA LYS A 35 -9.84 0.19 7.01
C LYS A 35 -10.67 1.46 7.20
N ASP A 36 -10.11 2.49 7.81
CA ASP A 36 -10.81 3.74 8.09
C ASP A 36 -11.12 4.53 6.80
N GLU A 37 -10.16 4.63 5.88
CA GLU A 37 -10.36 5.27 4.57
C GLU A 37 -11.45 4.55 3.76
N LEU A 38 -11.40 3.22 3.71
CA LEU A 38 -12.38 2.42 2.98
C LEU A 38 -13.78 2.59 3.57
N THR A 39 -13.89 2.68 4.90
CA THR A 39 -15.15 2.89 5.61
C THR A 39 -15.72 4.28 5.31
N TRP A 40 -14.87 5.31 5.29
CA TRP A 40 -15.27 6.67 4.91
C TRP A 40 -15.77 6.73 3.46
N ILE A 41 -15.02 6.14 2.51
CA ILE A 41 -15.42 6.06 1.10
C ILE A 41 -16.75 5.32 0.96
N ALA A 42 -16.90 4.16 1.63
CA ALA A 42 -18.14 3.40 1.60
C ALA A 42 -19.33 4.20 2.13
N GLY A 43 -19.16 4.88 3.27
CA GLY A 43 -20.17 5.78 3.83
C GLY A 43 -20.57 6.89 2.85
N SER A 44 -19.57 7.53 2.22
CA SER A 44 -19.82 8.59 1.24
C SER A 44 -20.60 8.12 0.01
N VAL A 45 -20.39 6.88 -0.44
CA VAL A 45 -21.12 6.30 -1.58
C VAL A 45 -22.55 5.96 -1.17
N VAL A 46 -22.74 5.31 -0.02
CA VAL A 46 -24.05 4.85 0.45
C VAL A 46 -24.98 6.02 0.82
N LEU A 47 -24.43 7.08 1.42
CA LEU A 47 -25.20 8.27 1.81
C LEU A 47 -25.46 9.26 0.66
N SER A 48 -24.90 9.03 -0.53
CA SER A 48 -25.06 9.94 -1.65
C SER A 48 -26.38 9.74 -2.40
N ASP A 49 -26.94 10.82 -2.95
CA ASP A 49 -28.12 10.76 -3.82
C ASP A 49 -27.88 9.96 -5.10
N ASN A 50 -26.61 9.92 -5.56
CA ASN A 50 -26.20 9.30 -6.82
C ASN A 50 -25.01 8.36 -6.61
N PRO A 51 -25.23 7.14 -6.06
CA PRO A 51 -24.16 6.18 -5.79
C PRO A 51 -23.31 5.81 -7.02
N PRO A 52 -23.90 5.57 -8.21
CA PRO A 52 -23.15 5.36 -9.47
C PRO A 52 -22.09 6.42 -9.78
N GLN A 53 -22.44 7.69 -9.59
CA GLN A 53 -21.56 8.80 -9.89
C GLN A 53 -20.44 8.89 -8.85
N GLN A 54 -20.74 8.60 -7.58
CA GLN A 54 -19.72 8.56 -6.52
C GLN A 54 -18.70 7.44 -6.72
N LEU A 55 -19.13 6.25 -7.14
CA LEU A 55 -18.21 5.16 -7.48
C LEU A 55 -17.23 5.56 -8.59
N ARG A 56 -17.72 6.27 -9.60
CA ARG A 56 -16.90 6.82 -10.70
C ARG A 56 -15.95 7.90 -10.20
N TYR A 57 -16.40 8.77 -9.30
CA TYR A 57 -15.57 9.83 -8.71
C TYR A 57 -14.38 9.23 -7.94
N TRP A 58 -14.64 8.30 -7.02
CA TRP A 58 -13.58 7.67 -6.22
C TRP A 58 -12.59 6.87 -7.07
N ARG A 59 -13.07 6.18 -8.10
CA ARG A 59 -12.18 5.49 -9.06
C ARG A 59 -11.21 6.46 -9.74
N LYS A 60 -11.72 7.60 -10.21
CA LYS A 60 -10.88 8.64 -10.84
C LYS A 60 -9.91 9.26 -9.84
N LYS A 61 -10.36 9.51 -8.60
CA LYS A 61 -9.54 10.10 -7.54
C LYS A 61 -8.34 9.21 -7.19
N LEU A 62 -8.54 7.89 -7.20
CA LEU A 62 -7.49 6.89 -6.99
C LEU A 62 -6.71 6.53 -8.28
N ALA A 63 -6.96 7.24 -9.39
CA ALA A 63 -6.33 7.03 -10.68
C ALA A 63 -6.43 5.57 -11.23
N VAL A 64 -7.46 4.82 -10.82
CA VAL A 64 -7.64 3.43 -11.24
C VAL A 64 -8.33 3.35 -12.61
N LYS A 65 -7.75 2.59 -13.53
CA LYS A 65 -8.31 2.34 -14.86
C LYS A 65 -9.52 1.41 -14.75
N GLN A 66 -10.56 1.71 -15.52
CA GLN A 66 -11.80 0.92 -15.55
C GLN A 66 -11.56 -0.53 -15.99
N ALA A 67 -10.65 -0.74 -16.95
CA ALA A 67 -10.30 -2.08 -17.42
C ALA A 67 -9.66 -2.94 -16.33
N ASP A 68 -8.79 -2.35 -15.51
CA ASP A 68 -8.06 -3.09 -14.46
C ASP A 68 -8.98 -3.42 -13.28
N LEU A 69 -9.87 -2.48 -12.92
CA LEU A 69 -10.92 -2.74 -11.93
C LEU A 69 -11.87 -3.86 -12.37
N ALA A 70 -12.28 -3.83 -13.65
CA ALA A 70 -13.13 -4.86 -14.22
C ALA A 70 -12.46 -6.25 -14.19
N LYS A 71 -11.17 -6.34 -14.57
CA LYS A 71 -10.37 -7.57 -14.48
C LYS A 71 -10.31 -8.09 -13.03
N LYS A 72 -10.01 -7.21 -12.07
CA LYS A 72 -9.94 -7.58 -10.64
C LYS A 72 -11.28 -8.10 -10.12
N MET A 73 -12.39 -7.51 -10.57
CA MET A 73 -13.74 -7.94 -10.22
C MET A 73 -14.25 -9.13 -11.04
N SER A 74 -13.47 -9.65 -11.99
CA SER A 74 -13.88 -10.71 -12.92
C SER A 74 -15.17 -10.39 -13.68
N ILE A 75 -15.33 -9.13 -14.09
CA ILE A 75 -16.45 -8.63 -14.90
C ILE A 75 -15.94 -7.93 -16.16
N THR A 76 -16.80 -7.78 -17.15
CA THR A 76 -16.45 -7.03 -18.36
C THR A 76 -16.46 -5.53 -18.11
N ALA A 77 -15.54 -4.79 -18.76
CA ALA A 77 -15.47 -3.33 -18.63
C ALA A 77 -16.77 -2.62 -19.07
N SER A 78 -17.57 -3.21 -19.97
CA SER A 78 -18.88 -2.65 -20.36
C SER A 78 -19.87 -2.69 -19.19
N VAL A 79 -19.95 -3.81 -18.46
CA VAL A 79 -20.82 -3.96 -17.28
C VAL A 79 -20.45 -2.92 -16.22
N LEU A 80 -19.17 -2.72 -15.97
CA LEU A 80 -18.71 -1.68 -15.06
C LEU A 80 -19.11 -0.27 -15.53
N SER A 81 -19.03 -0.02 -16.85
CA SER A 81 -19.49 1.24 -17.45
C SER A 81 -20.98 1.45 -17.24
N ASP A 82 -21.78 0.40 -17.35
CA ASP A 82 -23.24 0.47 -17.17
C ASP A 82 -23.61 0.86 -15.75
N TYR A 83 -22.89 0.34 -14.76
CA TYR A 83 -23.04 0.75 -13.36
C TYR A 83 -22.59 2.19 -13.15
N GLU A 84 -21.41 2.60 -13.62
CA GLU A 84 -20.91 3.98 -13.43
C GLU A 84 -21.76 5.03 -14.15
N LYS A 85 -22.44 4.67 -15.24
CA LYS A 85 -23.34 5.54 -16.00
C LYS A 85 -24.76 5.57 -15.43
N GLY A 86 -25.06 4.76 -14.41
CA GLY A 86 -26.38 4.72 -13.79
C GLY A 86 -27.44 4.01 -14.63
N ARG A 87 -27.08 3.14 -15.59
CA ARG A 87 -28.06 2.30 -16.30
C ARG A 87 -28.77 1.31 -15.36
N ARG A 88 -28.16 1.03 -14.20
CA ARG A 88 -28.74 0.25 -13.11
C ARG A 88 -28.74 1.13 -11.86
N PRO A 89 -29.89 1.70 -11.46
CA PRO A 89 -29.96 2.77 -10.47
C PRO A 89 -29.59 2.31 -9.05
N SER A 90 -29.72 1.02 -8.75
CA SER A 90 -29.37 0.45 -7.44
C SER A 90 -28.35 -0.69 -7.60
N PRO A 91 -27.04 -0.42 -7.44
CA PRO A 91 -26.06 -1.47 -7.29
C PRO A 91 -26.29 -2.20 -5.95
N GLY A 92 -26.38 -3.53 -5.97
CA GLY A 92 -26.56 -4.30 -4.74
C GLY A 92 -25.40 -4.11 -3.76
N ALA A 93 -25.66 -4.24 -2.46
CA ALA A 93 -24.65 -4.03 -1.41
C ALA A 93 -23.38 -4.89 -1.61
N ASN A 94 -23.55 -6.12 -2.09
CA ASN A 94 -22.42 -7.00 -2.39
C ASN A 94 -21.56 -6.49 -3.55
N PHE A 95 -22.17 -5.84 -4.55
CA PHE A 95 -21.43 -5.21 -5.64
C PHE A 95 -20.58 -4.04 -5.13
N ILE A 96 -21.16 -3.15 -4.32
CA ILE A 96 -20.46 -2.00 -3.74
C ILE A 96 -19.27 -2.49 -2.90
N LYS A 97 -19.47 -3.50 -2.05
CA LYS A 97 -18.40 -4.10 -1.25
C LYS A 97 -17.24 -4.60 -2.11
N ARG A 98 -17.54 -5.44 -3.11
CA ARG A 98 -16.52 -5.98 -4.02
C ARG A 98 -15.80 -4.89 -4.82
N TYR A 99 -16.54 -3.88 -5.26
CA TYR A 99 -15.99 -2.75 -6.01
C TYR A 99 -14.99 -1.97 -5.16
N LEU A 100 -15.37 -1.57 -3.95
CA LEU A 100 -14.52 -0.78 -3.07
C LEU A 100 -13.28 -1.55 -2.63
N GLN A 101 -13.43 -2.84 -2.30
CA GLN A 101 -12.30 -3.72 -2.00
C GLN A 101 -11.33 -3.84 -3.19
N ALA A 102 -11.85 -4.10 -4.39
CA ALA A 102 -11.02 -4.20 -5.60
C ALA A 102 -10.35 -2.87 -5.96
N LEU A 103 -11.04 -1.75 -5.75
CA LEU A 103 -10.52 -0.41 -5.98
C LEU A 103 -9.35 -0.10 -5.05
N TYR A 104 -9.49 -0.45 -3.77
CA TYR A 104 -8.47 -0.24 -2.75
C TYR A 104 -7.24 -1.13 -2.95
N ASP A 105 -7.44 -2.41 -3.27
CA ASP A 105 -6.35 -3.32 -3.64
C ASP A 105 -5.52 -2.75 -4.81
N LEU A 106 -6.21 -2.19 -5.80
CA LEU A 106 -5.54 -1.60 -6.96
C LEU A 106 -4.82 -0.31 -6.61
N SER A 107 -5.38 0.58 -5.79
CA SER A 107 -4.67 1.80 -5.38
C SER A 107 -3.37 1.47 -4.64
N GLN A 108 -3.42 0.51 -3.70
CA GLN A 108 -2.25 0.02 -2.97
C GLN A 108 -1.17 -0.57 -3.91
N SER A 109 -1.58 -1.32 -4.94
CA SER A 109 -0.65 -1.85 -5.93
C SER A 109 -0.02 -0.76 -6.82
N ASN A 110 -0.80 0.27 -7.19
CA ASN A 110 -0.32 1.40 -7.99
C ASN A 110 0.66 2.28 -7.20
N GLU A 111 0.38 2.51 -5.92
CA GLU A 111 1.29 3.25 -5.02
C GLU A 111 2.66 2.57 -4.92
N LYS A 112 2.70 1.26 -4.71
CA LYS A 112 3.96 0.49 -4.67
C LYS A 112 4.76 0.61 -5.97
N SER A 113 4.11 0.53 -7.13
CA SER A 113 4.77 0.71 -8.42
C SER A 113 5.35 2.13 -8.62
N ARG A 114 4.73 3.14 -7.99
CA ARG A 114 5.19 4.53 -8.03
C ARG A 114 6.40 4.76 -7.13
N VAL A 115 6.45 4.09 -5.98
CA VAL A 115 7.56 4.17 -5.02
C VAL A 115 8.80 3.41 -5.51
N GLU A 116 8.62 2.27 -6.18
CA GLU A 116 9.71 1.49 -6.79
C GLU A 116 10.50 2.31 -7.83
N THR A 117 9.83 3.22 -8.54
CA THR A 117 10.47 4.06 -9.57
C THR A 117 11.35 5.17 -8.96
N GLN A 118 11.28 5.42 -7.64
CA GLN A 118 12.13 6.42 -6.95
C GLN A 118 13.33 5.81 -6.23
N ILE A 119 13.50 4.48 -6.22
CA ILE A 119 14.68 3.82 -5.67
C ILE A 119 15.40 3.09 -6.81
N VAL A 120 16.02 3.85 -7.71
CA VAL A 120 17.16 3.31 -8.46
C VAL A 120 18.39 3.41 -7.56
N PRO A 121 19.00 2.30 -7.12
CA PRO A 121 20.37 2.37 -6.62
C PRO A 121 21.29 2.49 -7.82
N THR A 122 22.17 3.50 -7.82
CA THR A 122 23.44 3.33 -8.52
C THR A 122 24.54 3.99 -7.70
N PRO A 123 25.64 3.26 -7.43
CA PRO A 123 26.63 3.62 -6.43
C PRO A 123 27.52 4.75 -6.94
N VAL A 124 27.54 5.89 -6.24
CA VAL A 124 28.45 7.01 -6.53
C VAL A 124 29.51 7.14 -5.45
N ILE A 125 30.38 6.14 -5.31
CA ILE A 125 31.75 6.41 -4.85
C ILE A 125 32.69 5.47 -5.62
N SER A 126 32.95 5.81 -6.88
CA SER A 126 34.19 5.41 -7.54
C SER A 126 35.32 6.09 -6.79
N ALA A 127 36.06 5.28 -6.04
CA ALA A 127 37.34 5.66 -5.49
C ALA A 127 38.33 5.81 -6.65
N ASP A 128 38.65 7.04 -7.06
CA ASP A 128 39.81 7.33 -7.90
C ASP A 128 40.40 8.70 -7.51
N ALA A 129 41.59 8.61 -6.91
CA ALA A 129 42.77 9.45 -7.11
C ALA A 129 42.65 11.00 -7.12
N VAL A 130 43.15 11.59 -6.03
CA VAL A 130 44.34 12.46 -5.99
C VAL A 130 44.69 13.22 -7.30
N GLN A 131 44.63 14.55 -7.26
CA GLN A 131 45.80 15.36 -7.62
C GLN A 131 45.77 16.70 -6.87
N LEU A 132 46.89 16.97 -6.22
CA LEU A 132 47.23 18.14 -5.43
C LEU A 132 47.38 19.38 -6.31
N ASN A 133 46.77 20.49 -5.92
CA ASN A 133 47.13 21.81 -6.44
C ASN A 133 47.93 22.54 -5.37
N GLN A 134 49.23 22.21 -5.31
CA GLN A 134 50.26 23.12 -4.81
C GLN A 134 50.54 24.15 -5.90
N THR A 135 50.30 25.43 -5.61
CA THR A 135 51.15 26.61 -5.88
C THR A 135 50.45 27.82 -5.30
#